data_AF-A0AAW4YKK0-F1
#
_entry.id   AF-A0AAW4YKK0-F1
#
_cell.length_a   1.000
_cell.length_b   1.000
_cell.length_c   1.000
_cell.angle_alpha   90.00
_cell.angle_beta   90.00
_cell.angle_gamma   90.00
#
_symmetry.space_group_name_H-M   'P 1'
#
loop_
_entity.id
_entity.type
_entity.pdbx_description
1 polymer ?
#
loop_
_entity_poly.entity_id
_entity_poly.type
_entity_poly.pdbx_seq_one_letter_code
_entity_poly.pdbx_strand_id
1 'polypeptide(L)'
;MNNKKLNITPKGLEQLEMFKLQQVNVLLDKIVEAKEFPGSEEIEISGNEIVEFSKNFIYRDNLRMARKKYWLMLLSALYTVVGLFLIILGIYYDSFEYILKTSPERAALIFTGITIFLVGIFAQVFFTYQNRKMRDWKK
;
A
#
# COMPACT_ATOMS: atom_id res chain seq x y z
N MET A 1 -12.50 23.91 21.40
CA MET A 1 -11.11 24.34 21.11
C MET A 1 -10.21 23.87 22.23
N ASN A 2 -9.03 23.35 21.91
CA ASN A 2 -8.08 22.81 22.86
C ASN A 2 -7.34 23.99 23.53
N ASN A 3 -7.62 24.32 24.79
CA ASN A 3 -7.07 25.49 25.51
C ASN A 3 -5.64 25.28 26.02
N LYS A 4 -4.81 24.52 25.29
CA LYS A 4 -3.41 24.29 25.67
C LYS A 4 -2.51 25.33 24.99
N LYS A 5 -1.70 26.03 25.77
CA LYS A 5 -0.59 26.83 25.24
C LYS A 5 0.46 25.88 24.64
N LEU A 6 0.69 25.99 23.34
CA LEU A 6 1.72 25.24 22.64
C LEU A 6 3.04 26.00 22.80
N ASN A 7 4.00 25.41 23.51
CA ASN A 7 5.34 25.94 23.60
C ASN A 7 6.22 25.24 22.57
N ILE A 8 6.29 25.80 21.36
CA ILE A 8 7.01 25.20 20.22
C ILE A 8 8.44 25.75 20.22
N THR A 9 9.43 24.88 20.10
CA THR A 9 10.84 25.30 19.99
C THR A 9 11.09 26.04 18.66
N PRO A 10 12.14 26.87 18.54
CA PRO A 10 12.48 27.53 17.28
C PRO A 10 12.62 26.57 16.10
N LYS A 11 13.29 25.42 16.30
CA LYS A 11 13.38 24.34 15.30
C LYS A 11 12.02 23.73 14.97
N GLY A 12 11.12 23.62 15.94
CA GLY A 12 9.76 23.10 15.71
C GLY A 12 8.92 24.06 14.88
N LEU A 13 9.12 25.38 15.01
CA LEU A 13 8.46 26.38 14.16
C LEU A 13 8.96 26.29 12.72
N GLU A 14 10.28 26.17 12.52
CA GLU A 14 10.89 26.00 11.20
C GLU A 14 10.36 24.74 10.50
N GLN A 15 10.29 23.61 11.21
CA GLN A 15 9.70 22.38 10.66
C GLN A 15 8.21 22.50 10.35
N LEU A 16 7.46 23.27 11.15
CA LEU A 16 6.04 23.52 10.91
C LEU A 16 5.82 24.38 9.66
N GLU A 17 6.68 25.38 9.44
CA GLU A 17 6.67 26.20 8.22
C GLU A 17 7.01 25.36 6.99
N MET A 18 8.06 24.54 7.07
CA MET A 18 8.41 23.58 6.01
C MET A 18 7.26 22.62 5.71
N PHE A 19 6.58 22.10 6.74
CA PHE A 19 5.41 21.25 6.56
C PHE A 19 4.28 21.99 5.85
N LYS A 20 3.97 23.24 6.25
CA LYS A 20 2.93 24.05 5.58
C LYS A 20 3.26 24.25 4.10
N LEU A 21 4.51 24.61 3.78
CA LEU A 21 4.97 24.78 2.40
C LEU A 21 4.82 23.50 1.59
N GLN A 22 5.21 22.36 2.15
CA GLN A 22 5.02 21.05 1.51
C GLN A 22 3.54 20.77 1.22
N GLN A 23 2.65 21.02 2.19
CA GLN A 23 1.21 20.81 1.98
C GLN A 23 0.63 21.71 0.89
N VAL A 24 1.07 22.97 0.83
CA VAL A 24 0.67 23.91 -0.21
C VAL A 24 1.13 23.43 -1.59
N ASN A 25 2.39 23.02 -1.73
CA ASN A 25 2.91 22.54 -3.01
C ASN A 25 2.15 21.31 -3.52
N VAL A 26 1.90 20.31 -2.66
CA VAL A 26 1.15 19.11 -3.09
C VAL A 26 -0.31 19.45 -3.43
N LEU A 27 -0.91 20.44 -2.76
CA LEU A 27 -2.24 20.91 -3.14
C LEU A 27 -2.24 21.55 -4.53
N LEU A 28 -1.25 22.42 -4.81
CA LEU A 28 -1.10 23.09 -6.10
C LEU A 28 -0.84 22.08 -7.23
N ASP A 29 0.06 21.12 -7.02
CA ASP A 29 0.38 20.08 -8.02
C ASP A 29 -0.87 19.31 -8.45
N LYS A 30 -1.79 19.02 -7.51
CA LYS A 30 -3.05 18.34 -7.83
C LYS A 30 -4.05 19.20 -8.57
N ILE A 31 -4.09 20.50 -8.27
CA ILE A 31 -4.94 21.45 -9.00
C ILE A 31 -4.43 21.58 -10.44
N VAL A 32 -3.10 21.65 -10.60
CA VAL A 32 -2.44 21.64 -11.91
C VAL A 32 -2.75 20.34 -12.64
N GLU A 33 -2.49 19.16 -12.07
CA GLU A 33 -2.76 17.86 -12.70
C GLU A 33 -4.23 17.71 -13.15
N ALA A 34 -5.18 18.27 -12.40
CA ALA A 34 -6.59 18.20 -12.74
C ALA A 34 -7.01 19.20 -13.84
N LYS A 35 -6.26 20.28 -14.04
CA LYS A 35 -6.56 21.36 -14.99
C LYS A 35 -5.61 21.44 -16.16
N GLU A 36 -4.55 20.65 -16.18
CA GLU A 36 -3.54 20.68 -17.23
C GLU A 36 -4.16 20.22 -18.55
N PHE A 37 -4.22 21.13 -19.53
CA PHE A 37 -4.66 20.84 -20.88
C PHE A 37 -3.49 21.07 -21.85
N PRO A 38 -3.30 20.19 -22.85
CA PRO A 38 -2.23 20.38 -23.81
C PRO A 38 -2.40 21.71 -24.56
N GLY A 39 -1.44 22.63 -24.41
CA GLY A 39 -1.43 23.96 -25.01
C GLY A 39 -1.77 25.13 -24.08
N SER A 40 -2.01 24.90 -22.78
CA SER A 40 -2.18 25.99 -21.80
C SER A 40 -0.84 26.43 -21.20
N GLU A 41 -0.47 27.70 -21.36
CA GLU A 41 0.73 28.29 -20.73
C GLU A 41 0.48 28.76 -19.28
N GLU A 42 -0.78 29.04 -18.93
CA GLU A 42 -1.18 29.53 -17.61
C GLU A 42 -2.40 28.77 -17.09
N ILE A 43 -2.41 28.50 -15.77
CA ILE A 43 -3.51 27.85 -15.07
C ILE A 43 -4.02 28.82 -14.00
N GLU A 44 -5.26 29.28 -14.16
CA GLU A 44 -5.92 30.10 -13.15
C GLU A 44 -6.44 29.22 -12.00
N ILE A 45 -6.13 29.60 -10.76
CA ILE A 45 -6.53 28.88 -9.55
C ILE A 45 -7.46 29.77 -8.72
N SER A 46 -8.71 29.34 -8.53
CA SER A 46 -9.71 30.06 -7.74
C SER A 46 -9.71 29.63 -6.28
N GLY A 47 -10.09 30.54 -5.37
CA GLY A 47 -10.21 30.26 -3.94
C GLY A 47 -11.19 29.11 -3.61
N ASN A 48 -12.25 28.94 -4.41
CA ASN A 48 -13.18 27.81 -4.25
C ASN A 48 -12.52 26.46 -4.56
N GLU A 49 -11.61 26.43 -5.52
CA GLU A 49 -10.90 25.22 -5.92
C GLU A 49 -9.90 24.80 -4.85
N ILE A 50 -9.21 25.75 -4.24
CA ILE A 50 -8.36 25.50 -3.08
C ILE A 50 -9.16 24.81 -1.96
N VAL A 51 -10.39 25.28 -1.68
CA VAL A 51 -11.27 24.69 -0.66
C VAL A 51 -11.74 23.29 -1.06
N GLU A 52 -12.09 23.07 -2.32
CA GLU A 52 -12.56 21.76 -2.81
C GLU A 52 -11.43 20.71 -2.81
N PHE A 53 -10.27 21.05 -3.35
CA PHE A 53 -9.12 20.16 -3.39
C PHE A 53 -8.54 19.91 -2.00
N SER A 54 -8.54 20.89 -1.09
CA SER A 54 -8.06 20.71 0.29
C SER A 54 -8.94 19.76 1.12
N LYS A 55 -10.26 19.77 0.91
CA LYS A 55 -11.18 18.78 1.51
C LYS A 55 -10.88 17.37 1.01
N ASN A 56 -10.62 17.23 -0.28
CA ASN A 56 -10.27 15.95 -0.90
C ASN A 56 -8.87 15.44 -0.51
N PHE A 57 -7.95 16.36 -0.21
CA PHE A 57 -6.56 16.08 0.14
C PHE A 57 -6.41 15.19 1.38
N ILE A 58 -7.12 15.51 2.46
CA ILE A 58 -7.02 14.79 3.74
C ILE A 58 -7.70 13.42 3.67
N TYR A 59 -8.81 13.32 2.93
CA TYR A 59 -9.69 12.15 2.97
C TYR A 59 -9.33 11.10 1.92
N ARG A 60 -8.99 11.50 0.68
CA ARG A 60 -8.99 10.58 -0.47
C ARG A 60 -7.70 9.76 -0.60
N ASP A 61 -6.54 10.36 -0.34
CA ASP A 61 -5.25 9.68 -0.54
C ASP A 61 -4.99 8.61 0.51
N ASN A 62 -5.27 8.93 1.78
CA ASN A 62 -5.13 7.96 2.88
C ASN A 62 -6.08 6.77 2.71
N LEU A 63 -7.32 7.01 2.29
CA LEU A 63 -8.31 5.94 2.08
C LEU A 63 -8.00 5.07 0.86
N ARG A 64 -7.53 5.65 -0.26
CA ARG A 64 -7.19 4.90 -1.47
C ARG A 64 -5.98 4.00 -1.27
N MET A 65 -4.93 4.49 -0.61
CA MET A 65 -3.76 3.67 -0.28
C MET A 65 -4.10 2.57 0.74
N ALA A 66 -4.88 2.89 1.78
CA ALA A 66 -5.34 1.91 2.75
C ALA A 66 -6.17 0.79 2.11
N ARG A 67 -7.09 1.14 1.20
CA ARG A 67 -7.93 0.17 0.49
C ARG A 67 -7.09 -0.72 -0.42
N LYS A 68 -6.17 -0.17 -1.23
CA LYS A 68 -5.26 -0.97 -2.06
C LYS A 68 -4.45 -1.95 -1.23
N LYS A 69 -3.94 -1.52 -0.08
CA LYS A 69 -3.17 -2.38 0.82
C LYS A 69 -4.01 -3.54 1.38
N TYR A 70 -5.25 -3.28 1.77
CA TYR A 70 -6.16 -4.32 2.24
C TYR A 70 -6.43 -5.38 1.17
N TRP A 71 -6.68 -4.96 -0.07
CA TRP A 71 -6.86 -5.86 -1.20
C TRP A 71 -5.62 -6.72 -1.47
N LEU A 72 -4.42 -6.13 -1.44
CA LEU A 72 -3.17 -6.88 -1.61
C LEU A 72 -2.94 -7.89 -0.49
N MET A 73 -3.31 -7.55 0.74
CA MET A 73 -3.22 -8.46 1.88
C MET A 73 -4.19 -9.65 1.72
N LEU A 74 -5.43 -9.38 1.30
CA LEU A 74 -6.42 -10.42 1.00
C LEU A 74 -5.97 -11.32 -0.16
N LEU A 75 -5.44 -10.72 -1.23
CA LEU A 75 -4.88 -11.47 -2.36
C LEU A 75 -3.74 -12.39 -1.89
N SER A 76 -2.80 -11.88 -1.11
CA SER A 76 -1.70 -12.70 -0.58
C SER A 76 -2.19 -13.88 0.25
N ALA A 77 -3.26 -13.71 1.04
CA ALA A 77 -3.89 -14.81 1.78
C ALA A 77 -4.49 -15.87 0.87
N LEU A 78 -5.17 -15.45 -0.21
CA LEU A 78 -5.68 -16.38 -1.22
C LEU A 78 -4.55 -17.18 -1.88
N TYR A 79 -3.45 -16.53 -2.27
CA TYR A 79 -2.29 -17.22 -2.84
C TYR A 79 -1.70 -18.24 -1.86
N THR A 80 -1.60 -17.92 -0.57
CA THR A 80 -1.16 -18.88 0.44
C THR A 80 -2.09 -20.10 0.51
N VAL A 81 -3.41 -19.90 0.53
CA VAL A 81 -4.38 -21.00 0.58
C VAL A 81 -4.33 -21.85 -0.69
N VAL A 82 -4.25 -21.23 -1.86
CA VAL A 82 -4.15 -21.93 -3.16
C VAL A 82 -2.86 -22.73 -3.24
N GLY A 83 -1.72 -22.15 -2.83
CA GLY A 83 -0.44 -22.86 -2.82
C GLY A 83 -0.48 -24.08 -1.91
N LEU A 84 -1.05 -23.94 -0.72
CA LEU A 84 -1.23 -25.06 0.22
C LEU A 84 -2.14 -26.15 -0.36
N PHE A 85 -3.23 -25.77 -1.03
CA PHE A 85 -4.14 -26.71 -1.69
C PHE A 85 -3.45 -27.50 -2.81
N LEU A 86 -2.62 -26.84 -3.64
CA LEU A 86 -1.83 -27.49 -4.69
C LEU A 86 -0.83 -28.49 -4.11
N ILE A 87 -0.16 -28.16 -3.00
CA ILE A 87 0.74 -29.07 -2.31
C ILE A 87 -0.03 -30.31 -1.83
N ILE A 88 -1.18 -30.13 -1.20
CA ILE A 88 -2.02 -31.24 -0.72
C ILE A 88 -2.45 -32.13 -1.89
N LEU A 89 -2.97 -31.55 -2.97
CA LEU A 89 -3.36 -32.30 -4.16
C LEU A 89 -2.21 -33.10 -4.77
N GLY A 90 -1.00 -32.51 -4.79
CA GLY A 90 0.18 -33.19 -5.33
C GLY A 90 0.63 -34.39 -4.50
N ILE A 91 0.45 -34.35 -3.17
CA ILE A 91 0.93 -35.39 -2.23
C ILE A 91 -0.13 -36.45 -1.92
N TYR A 92 -1.41 -36.18 -2.16
CA TYR A 92 -2.54 -36.95 -1.62
C TYR A 92 -2.53 -38.47 -1.95
N TYR A 93 -1.96 -38.90 -3.08
CA TYR A 93 -2.09 -40.28 -3.56
C TYR A 93 -0.82 -41.13 -3.52
N ASP A 94 0.37 -40.54 -3.48
CA ASP A 94 1.63 -41.29 -3.62
C ASP A 94 2.71 -40.78 -2.66
N SER A 95 3.64 -41.67 -2.28
CA SER A 95 4.79 -41.28 -1.46
C SER A 95 5.72 -40.34 -2.22
N PHE A 96 6.35 -39.40 -1.51
CA PHE A 96 7.14 -38.31 -2.10
C PHE A 96 8.24 -38.81 -3.05
N GLU A 97 8.88 -39.93 -2.70
CA GLU A 97 9.93 -40.54 -3.51
C GLU A 97 9.39 -41.14 -4.82
N TYR A 98 8.18 -41.70 -4.79
CA TYR A 98 7.49 -42.22 -5.97
C TYR A 98 7.04 -41.09 -6.90
N ILE A 99 6.55 -39.98 -6.34
CA ILE A 99 6.13 -38.80 -7.12
C ILE A 99 7.29 -38.23 -7.94
N LEU A 100 8.49 -38.14 -7.35
CA LEU A 100 9.68 -37.59 -7.99
C LEU A 100 10.23 -38.50 -9.10
N LYS A 101 10.10 -39.82 -8.95
CA LYS A 101 10.66 -40.80 -9.91
C LYS A 101 9.70 -41.13 -11.05
N THR A 102 8.39 -41.11 -10.81
CA THR A 102 7.41 -41.73 -11.74
C THR A 102 6.51 -40.70 -12.43
N SER A 103 6.34 -39.49 -11.86
CA SER A 103 5.39 -38.49 -12.38
C SER A 103 5.92 -37.05 -12.27
N PRO A 104 6.72 -36.58 -13.25
CA PRO A 104 7.30 -35.23 -13.23
C PRO A 104 6.25 -34.12 -13.17
N GLU A 105 5.07 -34.33 -13.74
CA GLU A 105 3.95 -33.39 -13.71
C GLU A 105 3.46 -33.11 -12.28
N ARG A 106 3.38 -34.14 -11.44
CA ARG A 106 2.95 -33.99 -10.05
C ARG A 106 4.03 -33.31 -9.20
N ALA A 107 5.29 -33.63 -9.45
CA ALA A 107 6.40 -32.92 -8.83
C ALA A 107 6.36 -31.42 -9.17
N ALA A 108 6.13 -31.08 -10.45
CA ALA A 108 5.98 -29.69 -10.88
C ALA A 108 4.81 -28.98 -10.19
N LEU A 109 3.68 -29.67 -10.00
CA LEU A 109 2.51 -29.15 -9.29
C LEU A 109 2.84 -28.84 -7.82
N ILE A 110 3.55 -29.74 -7.13
CA ILE A 110 4.00 -29.54 -5.74
C ILE A 110 4.96 -28.36 -5.66
N PHE A 111 5.98 -28.30 -6.53
CA PHE A 111 6.94 -27.18 -6.55
C PHE A 111 6.27 -25.84 -6.83
N THR A 112 5.29 -25.82 -7.73
CA THR A 112 4.49 -24.63 -8.02
C THR A 112 3.67 -24.23 -6.80
N GLY A 113 3.04 -25.19 -6.13
CA GLY A 113 2.30 -24.97 -4.88
C GLY A 113 3.18 -24.39 -3.77
N ILE A 114 4.39 -24.96 -3.56
CA ILE A 114 5.38 -24.45 -2.59
C ILE A 114 5.79 -23.02 -2.93
N THR A 115 6.10 -22.74 -4.20
CA THR A 115 6.53 -21.41 -4.64
C THR A 115 5.44 -20.37 -4.38
N ILE A 116 4.19 -20.68 -4.78
CA ILE A 116 3.03 -19.82 -4.56
C ILE A 116 2.78 -19.60 -3.06
N PHE A 117 2.86 -20.65 -2.26
CA PHE A 117 2.68 -20.60 -0.82
C PHE A 117 3.71 -19.68 -0.15
N LEU A 118 4.98 -19.83 -0.48
CA LEU A 118 6.07 -19.01 0.06
C LEU A 118 5.90 -17.54 -0.34
N VAL A 119 5.59 -17.26 -1.61
CA VAL A 119 5.33 -15.89 -2.07
C VAL A 119 4.18 -15.25 -1.30
N GLY A 120 3.09 -16.00 -1.07
CA GLY A 120 1.96 -15.55 -0.27
C GLY A 120 2.35 -15.19 1.17
N ILE A 121 3.11 -16.05 1.84
CA ILE A 121 3.62 -15.81 3.21
C ILE A 121 4.55 -14.59 3.24
N PHE A 122 5.53 -14.51 2.34
CA PHE A 122 6.48 -13.40 2.31
C PHE A 122 5.76 -12.07 2.10
N ALA A 123 4.78 -12.01 1.20
CA ALA A 123 3.95 -10.83 0.99
C ALA A 123 3.20 -10.43 2.27
N GLN A 124 2.59 -11.39 2.98
CA GLN A 124 1.88 -11.12 4.23
C GLN A 124 2.81 -10.57 5.32
N VAL A 125 3.99 -11.18 5.50
CA VAL A 125 5.00 -10.73 6.47
C VAL A 125 5.44 -9.31 6.14
N PHE A 126 5.74 -9.03 4.86
CA PHE A 126 6.13 -7.71 4.38
C PHE A 126 5.05 -6.65 4.65
N PHE A 127 3.79 -6.92 4.29
CA PHE A 127 2.69 -5.98 4.54
C PHE A 127 2.43 -5.73 6.02
N THR A 128 2.56 -6.78 6.85
CA THR A 128 2.42 -6.69 8.31
C THR A 128 3.54 -5.84 8.91
N TYR A 129 4.78 -6.05 8.46
CA TYR A 129 5.93 -5.23 8.89
C TYR A 129 5.74 -3.76 8.54
N GLN A 130 5.33 -3.45 7.31
CA GLN A 130 5.03 -2.07 6.91
C GLN A 130 3.88 -1.44 7.73
N ASN A 131 2.85 -2.23 8.07
CA ASN A 131 1.75 -1.76 8.92
C ASN A 131 2.22 -1.39 10.33
N ARG A 132 3.14 -2.15 10.92
CA ARG A 132 3.70 -1.84 12.25
C ARG A 132 4.52 -0.56 12.22
N LYS A 133 5.44 -0.42 11.25
CA LYS A 133 6.26 0.79 11.09
C LYS A 133 5.42 2.08 10.99
N MET A 134 4.32 2.04 10.25
CA MET A 134 3.39 3.17 10.11
C MET A 134 2.62 3.50 11.39
N ARG A 135 2.34 2.50 12.23
CA ARG A 135 1.63 2.68 13.51
C ARG A 135 2.55 3.27 14.57
N ASP A 136 3.79 2.82 14.62
CA ASP A 136 4.76 3.27 15.61
C ASP A 136 5.28 4.69 15.29
N TRP A 137 5.23 5.13 14.04
CA TRP A 137 5.52 6.52 13.65
C TRP A 137 4.43 7.53 14.07
N LYS A 138 3.23 7.05 14.43
CA LYS A 138 2.10 7.89 14.89
C LYS A 138 2.00 8.01 16.42
N LYS A 139 2.83 7.27 17.18
CA LYS A 139 2.91 7.36 18.64
C LYS A 139 4.07 8.27 19.03
#